data_AF-A0A372Q372-F1
#
_entry.id   AF-A0A372Q372-F1
#
_cell.length_a   1.000
_cell.length_b   1.000
_cell.length_c   1.000
_cell.angle_alpha   90.00
_cell.angle_beta   90.00
_cell.angle_gamma   90.00
#
_symmetry.space_group_name_H-M   'P 1'
#
loop_
_entity.id
_entity.type
_entity.pdbx_description
1 polymer ?
#
loop_
_entity_poly.entity_id
_entity_poly.type
_entity_poly.pdbx_seq_one_letter_code
_entity_poly.pdbx_strand_id
1 'polypeptide(L)'
;MVSATLFSFISDLFSIIQQQTIAFGGLNVIVVGDLAQLPPVTGSPVYKSSEWKLFYPLFLRQPQRQNQDMPYYNALQEIRFGEISTTTWALLYEIANSFNPYRSLETTLNITNIVGYNQTAN
;
A
#
# COMPACT_ATOMS: atom_id res chain seq x y z
N MET A 1 -0.32 -4.87 4.33
CA MET A 1 0.99 -5.44 4.74
C MET A 1 1.07 -5.77 6.24
N VAL A 2 0.59 -4.94 7.16
CA VAL A 2 0.51 -5.29 8.60
C VAL A 2 -0.73 -6.15 8.87
N SER A 3 -0.59 -7.22 9.66
CA SER A 3 -1.70 -8.09 10.04
C SER A 3 -2.39 -7.61 11.32
N ALA A 4 -3.66 -7.99 11.52
CA ALA A 4 -4.41 -7.68 12.73
C ALA A 4 -3.68 -8.16 14.00
N THR A 5 -3.13 -9.37 13.98
CA THR A 5 -2.39 -9.94 15.11
C THR A 5 -1.14 -9.15 15.45
N LEU A 6 -0.35 -8.75 14.43
CA LEU A 6 0.83 -7.91 14.65
C LEU A 6 0.44 -6.53 15.21
N PHE A 7 -0.67 -5.97 14.74
CA PHE A 7 -1.16 -4.68 15.21
C PHE A 7 -1.61 -4.72 16.67
N SER A 8 -2.37 -5.75 17.07
CA SER A 8 -2.75 -5.95 18.48
C SER A 8 -1.53 -6.23 19.35
N PHE A 9 -0.56 -7.03 18.88
CA PHE A 9 0.70 -7.24 19.59
C PHE A 9 1.46 -5.93 19.86
N ILE A 10 1.53 -5.03 18.87
CA ILE A 10 2.16 -3.71 19.05
C ILE A 10 1.40 -2.88 20.10
N SER A 11 0.07 -2.90 20.08
CA SER A 11 -0.75 -2.22 21.08
C SER A 11 -0.46 -2.74 22.50
N ASP A 12 -0.44 -4.06 22.68
CA ASP A 12 -0.17 -4.70 23.97
C ASP A 12 1.24 -4.41 24.46
N LEU A 13 2.23 -4.47 23.55
CA LEU A 13 3.62 -4.15 23.85
C LEU A 13 3.76 -2.74 24.43
N PHE A 14 3.16 -1.73 23.78
CA PHE A 14 3.21 -0.36 24.29
C PHE A 14 2.40 -0.18 25.58
N SER A 15 1.30 -0.91 25.75
CA SER A 15 0.52 -0.91 26.99
C SER A 15 1.37 -1.38 28.18
N ILE A 16 2.15 -2.45 27.99
CA ILE A 16 3.10 -2.96 28.99
C ILE A 16 4.21 -1.94 29.28
N ILE A 17 4.84 -1.38 28.24
CA ILE A 17 5.94 -0.42 28.38
C ILE A 17 5.49 0.85 29.14
N GLN A 18 4.29 1.35 28.83
CA GLN A 18 3.75 2.55 29.46
C GLN A 18 3.11 2.28 30.83
N GLN A 19 2.98 1.01 31.24
CA GLN A 19 2.27 0.60 32.46
C GLN A 19 0.82 1.12 32.49
N GLN A 20 0.16 1.08 31.34
CA GLN A 20 -1.22 1.52 31.14
C GLN A 20 -2.02 0.41 30.46
N THR A 21 -3.29 0.24 30.83
CA THR A 21 -4.17 -0.81 30.25
C THR A 21 -4.92 -0.37 29.00
N ILE A 22 -4.73 0.89 28.58
CA ILE A 22 -5.35 1.46 27.39
C ILE A 22 -4.52 1.12 26.14
N ALA A 23 -5.19 1.00 24.99
CA ALA A 23 -4.55 0.63 23.73
C ALA A 23 -3.33 1.52 23.42
N PHE A 24 -2.27 0.89 22.90
CA PHE A 24 -0.96 1.51 22.66
C PHE A 24 -0.36 2.24 23.86
N GLY A 25 -0.77 1.90 25.09
CA GLY A 25 -0.32 2.59 26.29
C GLY A 25 -0.69 4.09 26.34
N GLY A 26 -1.71 4.51 25.60
CA GLY A 26 -2.16 5.91 25.56
C GLY A 26 -1.40 6.81 24.60
N LEU A 27 -0.54 6.24 23.75
CA LEU A 27 0.15 6.99 22.71
C LEU A 27 -0.82 7.51 21.65
N ASN A 28 -0.57 8.71 21.15
CA ASN A 28 -1.24 9.23 19.96
C ASN A 28 -0.67 8.53 18.73
N VAL A 29 -1.43 7.58 18.17
CA VAL A 29 -0.99 6.78 17.02
C VAL A 29 -1.60 7.33 15.74
N ILE A 30 -0.75 7.53 14.72
CA ILE A 30 -1.17 7.85 13.35
C ILE A 30 -0.79 6.68 12.45
N VAL A 31 -1.77 6.12 11.75
CA VAL A 31 -1.57 5.03 10.79
C VAL A 31 -1.77 5.58 9.38
N VAL A 32 -0.81 5.30 8.50
CA VAL A 32 -0.85 5.71 7.09
C VAL A 32 -0.68 4.48 6.21
N GLY A 33 -1.50 4.36 5.18
CA GLY A 33 -1.43 3.28 4.22
C GLY A 33 -2.61 3.26 3.27
N ASP A 34 -2.64 2.27 2.41
CA ASP A 34 -3.74 2.00 1.49
C ASP A 34 -4.23 0.58 1.69
N LEU A 35 -5.50 0.43 2.07
CA LEU A 35 -6.10 -0.87 2.35
C LEU A 35 -6.37 -1.70 1.09
N ALA A 36 -6.41 -1.06 -0.09
CA ALA A 36 -6.58 -1.73 -1.37
C ALA A 36 -5.24 -2.19 -1.99
N GLN A 37 -4.11 -1.83 -1.38
CA GLN A 37 -2.79 -2.34 -1.78
C GLN A 37 -2.51 -3.71 -1.15
N LEU A 38 -1.24 -4.15 -1.22
CA LEU A 38 -0.85 -5.49 -0.82
C LEU A 38 -1.30 -5.83 0.62
N PRO A 39 -2.05 -6.94 0.80
CA PRO A 39 -2.44 -7.42 2.11
C PRO A 39 -1.21 -7.89 2.91
N PRO A 40 -1.34 -8.17 4.21
CA PRO A 40 -0.31 -8.94 4.90
C PRO A 40 -0.07 -10.28 4.16
N VAL A 41 1.19 -10.72 4.12
CA VAL A 41 1.57 -12.00 3.47
C VAL A 41 0.82 -13.17 4.11
N THR A 42 0.70 -13.14 5.44
CA THR A 42 -0.06 -14.11 6.23
C THR A 42 -0.92 -13.40 7.27
N GLY A 43 -2.06 -14.01 7.60
CA GLY A 43 -2.99 -13.51 8.62
C GLY A 43 -4.06 -12.55 8.10
N SER A 44 -4.82 -12.00 9.04
CA SER A 44 -5.95 -11.13 8.74
C SER A 44 -5.51 -9.68 8.47
N PRO A 45 -6.19 -8.94 7.57
CA PRO A 45 -5.95 -7.51 7.37
C PRO A 45 -6.06 -6.71 8.67
N VAL A 46 -5.29 -5.62 8.77
CA VAL A 46 -5.20 -4.78 9.99
C VAL A 46 -6.56 -4.30 10.50
N TYR A 47 -7.50 -3.98 9.61
CA TYR A 47 -8.83 -3.48 9.97
C TYR A 47 -9.73 -4.50 10.68
N LYS A 48 -9.29 -5.76 10.79
CA LYS A 48 -9.97 -6.79 11.58
C LYS A 48 -9.55 -6.79 13.06
N SER A 49 -8.57 -5.99 13.47
CA SER A 49 -8.20 -5.90 14.88
C SER A 49 -9.24 -5.09 15.69
N SER A 50 -9.30 -5.32 17.00
CA SER A 50 -10.15 -4.56 17.92
C SER A 50 -9.76 -3.09 17.99
N GLU A 51 -8.46 -2.81 17.99
CA GLU A 51 -7.88 -1.47 18.16
C GLU A 51 -8.17 -0.59 16.94
N TRP A 52 -8.40 -1.19 15.77
CA TRP A 52 -8.73 -0.43 14.56
C TRP A 52 -9.96 0.47 14.73
N LYS A 53 -10.91 0.05 15.58
CA LYS A 53 -12.14 0.82 15.89
C LYS A 53 -11.86 2.13 16.64
N LEU A 54 -10.65 2.30 17.20
CA LEU A 54 -10.24 3.51 17.92
C LEU A 54 -9.80 4.63 16.97
N PHE A 55 -9.56 4.32 15.69
CA PHE A 55 -9.05 5.29 14.73
C PHE A 55 -10.17 5.99 13.97
N TYR A 56 -10.00 7.29 13.76
CA TYR A 56 -10.84 8.06 12.85
C TYR A 56 -10.21 8.07 11.44
N PRO A 57 -10.86 7.48 10.43
CA PRO A 57 -10.27 7.39 9.10
C PRO A 57 -10.34 8.73 8.36
N LEU A 58 -9.22 9.13 7.77
CA LEU A 58 -9.14 10.26 6.85
C LEU A 58 -8.72 9.76 5.46
N PHE A 59 -9.51 10.11 4.44
CA PHE A 59 -9.26 9.67 3.06
C PHE A 59 -8.70 10.81 2.21
N LEU A 60 -7.46 10.64 1.74
CA LEU A 60 -6.85 11.54 0.76
C LEU A 60 -7.45 11.28 -0.63
N ARG A 61 -7.84 12.34 -1.33
CA ARG A 61 -8.56 12.24 -2.62
C ARG A 61 -7.79 12.77 -3.82
N GLN A 62 -6.71 13.53 -3.60
CA GLN A 62 -5.96 14.16 -4.69
C GLN A 62 -4.68 13.35 -4.97
N PRO A 63 -4.54 12.75 -6.17
CA PRO A 63 -3.29 12.12 -6.54
C PRO A 63 -2.20 13.18 -6.70
N GLN A 64 -1.00 12.90 -6.20
CA GLN A 64 0.17 13.76 -6.42
C GLN A 64 1.11 13.19 -7.47
N ARG A 65 1.16 11.86 -7.63
CA ARG A 65 2.11 11.19 -8.52
C ARG A 65 1.68 11.25 -9.99
N GLN A 66 0.40 11.02 -10.27
CA GLN A 66 -0.17 11.02 -11.63
C GLN A 66 -1.00 12.27 -11.91
N ASN A 67 -0.81 13.37 -11.18
CA ASN A 67 -1.65 14.57 -11.29
C ASN A 67 -1.61 15.23 -12.68
N GLN A 68 -0.57 14.98 -13.46
CA GLN A 68 -0.43 15.45 -14.85
C GLN A 68 -1.05 14.50 -15.89
N ASP A 69 -1.45 13.30 -15.49
CA ASP A 69 -2.00 12.26 -16.38
C ASP A 69 -3.24 11.63 -15.72
N MET A 70 -4.35 12.36 -15.76
CA MET A 70 -5.62 11.93 -15.19
C MET A 70 -6.20 10.67 -15.86
N PRO A 71 -6.09 10.46 -17.19
CA PRO A 71 -6.45 9.18 -17.80
C PRO A 71 -5.70 8.00 -17.19
N TYR A 72 -4.38 8.11 -16.99
CA TYR A 72 -3.60 7.07 -16.33
C TYR A 72 -4.01 6.88 -14.87
N TYR A 73 -4.22 7.98 -14.13
CA TYR A 73 -4.71 7.90 -12.75
C TYR A 73 -6.05 7.17 -12.64
N ASN A 74 -7.00 7.47 -13.53
CA ASN A 74 -8.32 6.85 -13.53
C ASN A 74 -8.24 5.33 -13.81
N ALA A 75 -7.40 4.93 -14.77
CA ALA A 75 -7.11 3.51 -15.02
C ALA A 75 -6.57 2.81 -13.76
N LEU A 76 -5.65 3.43 -13.02
CA LEU A 76 -5.14 2.89 -11.76
C LEU A 76 -6.22 2.78 -10.68
N GLN A 77 -7.16 3.72 -10.63
CA GLN A 77 -8.27 3.69 -9.67
C GLN A 77 -9.27 2.58 -10.00
N GLU A 78 -9.56 2.34 -11.28
CA GLU A 78 -10.37 1.19 -11.71
C GLU A 78 -9.71 -0.13 -11.29
N ILE A 79 -8.41 -0.27 -11.52
CA ILE A 79 -7.62 -1.45 -11.12
C ILE A 79 -7.65 -1.61 -9.59
N ARG A 80 -7.53 -0.53 -8.83
CA ARG A 80 -7.53 -0.54 -7.35
C ARG A 80 -8.80 -1.15 -6.76
N PHE A 81 -9.95 -0.95 -7.40
CA PHE A 81 -11.24 -1.48 -6.94
C PHE A 81 -11.71 -2.73 -7.71
N GLY A 82 -11.02 -3.11 -8.78
CA GLY A 82 -11.35 -4.28 -9.60
C GLY A 82 -12.47 -4.07 -10.62
N GLU A 83 -12.93 -2.83 -10.80
CA GLU A 83 -13.98 -2.44 -11.75
C GLU A 83 -13.34 -1.89 -13.03
N ILE A 84 -12.76 -2.77 -13.84
CA ILE A 84 -11.93 -2.39 -14.99
C ILE A 84 -12.78 -2.21 -16.26
N SER A 85 -12.78 -0.98 -16.80
CA SER A 85 -13.48 -0.65 -18.03
C SER A 85 -12.78 -1.19 -19.28
N THR A 86 -13.50 -1.25 -20.40
CA THR A 86 -12.93 -1.61 -21.71
C THR A 86 -11.84 -0.63 -22.15
N THR A 87 -11.97 0.65 -21.79
CA THR A 87 -10.97 1.70 -22.08
C THR A 87 -9.67 1.41 -21.33
N THR A 88 -9.76 1.07 -20.04
CA THR A 88 -8.59 0.70 -19.25
C THR A 88 -7.95 -0.59 -19.76
N TRP A 89 -8.75 -1.59 -20.15
CA TRP A 89 -8.21 -2.80 -20.79
C TRP A 89 -7.45 -2.49 -22.09
N ALA A 90 -8.00 -1.65 -22.96
CA ALA A 90 -7.33 -1.24 -24.20
C ALA A 90 -5.98 -0.56 -23.93
N LEU A 91 -5.92 0.35 -22.94
CA LEU A 91 -4.69 0.98 -22.48
C LEU A 91 -3.65 -0.05 -22.00
N LEU A 92 -4.07 -1.03 -21.20
CA LEU A 92 -3.18 -2.09 -20.71
C LEU A 92 -2.64 -2.96 -21.85
N TYR A 93 -3.46 -3.29 -22.86
CA TYR A 93 -3.01 -4.03 -24.04
C TYR A 93 -2.01 -3.23 -24.88
N GLU A 94 -2.22 -1.93 -25.06
CA GLU A 94 -1.28 -1.05 -25.76
C GLU A 94 0.09 -1.03 -25.05
N ILE A 95 0.10 -0.90 -23.72
CA ILE A 95 1.33 -0.95 -22.92
C ILE A 95 2.01 -2.31 -23.02
N ALA A 96 1.26 -3.41 -22.95
CA ALA A 96 1.80 -4.75 -23.07
C ALA A 96 2.43 -5.01 -24.45
N ASN A 97 1.79 -4.53 -25.51
CA ASN A 97 2.27 -4.69 -26.89
C ASN A 97 3.49 -3.81 -27.20
N SER A 98 3.63 -2.66 -26.52
CA SER A 98 4.78 -1.77 -26.65
C SER A 98 5.96 -2.16 -25.73
N PHE A 99 5.78 -3.17 -24.87
CA PHE A 99 6.83 -3.65 -23.97
C PHE A 99 7.94 -4.37 -24.76
N ASN A 100 9.14 -3.80 -24.75
CA ASN A 100 10.34 -4.43 -25.33
C ASN A 100 11.19 -5.04 -24.21
N PRO A 101 11.31 -6.38 -24.11
CA PRO A 101 12.09 -7.05 -23.05
C PRO A 101 13.61 -6.82 -23.19
N TYR A 102 14.08 -6.28 -24.33
CA TYR A 102 15.50 -5.97 -24.58
C TYR A 102 15.83 -4.49 -24.38
N ARG A 103 14.95 -3.72 -23.74
CA ARG A 103 15.23 -2.32 -23.39
C ARG A 103 16.48 -2.26 -22.51
N SER A 104 17.41 -1.34 -22.82
CA SER A 104 18.68 -1.29 -22.09
C SER A 104 18.47 -1.07 -20.59
N LEU A 105 19.32 -1.69 -19.75
CA LEU A 105 19.27 -1.53 -18.30
C LEU A 105 19.34 -0.05 -17.89
N GLU A 106 20.15 0.74 -18.59
CA GLU A 106 20.28 2.19 -18.35
C GLU A 106 18.95 2.94 -18.54
N THR A 107 18.14 2.55 -19.53
CA THR A 107 16.81 3.14 -19.75
C THR A 107 15.82 2.69 -18.67
N THR A 108 15.99 1.48 -18.14
CA THR A 108 15.11 0.86 -17.13
C THR A 108 15.42 1.34 -15.71
N LEU A 109 16.64 1.80 -15.45
CA LEU A 109 17.04 2.39 -14.16
C LEU A 109 16.74 3.90 -14.08
N ASN A 110 16.49 4.56 -15.21
CA ASN A 110 16.09 5.97 -15.28
C ASN A 110 14.60 6.22 -15.01
N ILE A 111 13.80 5.17 -14.73
CA ILE A 111 12.44 5.31 -14.22
C ILE A 111 12.44 5.19 -12.69
N THR A 112 11.53 5.91 -12.02
CA THR A 112 11.39 5.92 -10.55
C THR A 112 10.82 4.59 -10.02
N ASN A 113 11.63 3.53 -10.10
CA ASN A 113 11.34 2.25 -9.49
C ASN A 113 12.05 2.19 -8.13
N ILE A 114 11.30 1.91 -7.06
CA ILE A 114 11.88 1.41 -5.81
C ILE A 114 12.16 -0.08 -6.03
N VAL A 115 13.36 -0.41 -6.51
CA VAL A 115 13.87 -1.78 -6.54
C VAL A 115 14.64 -2.03 -5.24
N GLY A 116 14.07 -2.84 -4.34
CA GLY A 116 14.80 -3.41 -3.23
C GLY A 116 15.44 -4.73 -3.65
N TYR A 117 16.77 -4.80 -3.68
CA TYR A 117 17.47 -6.08 -3.77
C TYR A 117 17.79 -6.56 -2.34
N ASN A 118 17.46 -7.81 -2.03
CA ASN A 118 17.97 -8.46 -0.84
C ASN A 118 19.36 -9.04 -1.20
N GLN A 119 20.42 -8.27 -0.98
CA GLN A 119 21.75 -8.85 -0.90
C GLN A 119 21.81 -9.60 0.43
N THR A 120 21.65 -10.92 0.38
CA THR A 120 22.00 -11.77 1.51
C THR A 120 23.46 -11.49 1.87
N ALA A 121 23.70 -10.95 3.06
CA ALA A 121 25.04 -10.77 3.59
C ALA A 121 25.71 -12.15 3.72
N ASN A 122 26.87 -12.31 3.10
CA ASN A 122 27.76 -13.45 3.28
C ASN A 122 28.35 -13.47 4.70
#